data_AF-A0A0W8I633-F1
#
_entry.id   AF-A0A0W8I633-F1
#
_cell.length_a   1.000
_cell.length_b   1.000
_cell.length_c   1.000
_cell.angle_alpha   90.00
_cell.angle_beta   90.00
_cell.angle_gamma   90.00
#
_symmetry.space_group_name_H-M   'P 1'
#
loop_
_entity.id
_entity.type
_entity.pdbx_description
1 polymer ?
#
loop_
_entity_poly.entity_id
_entity_poly.type
_entity_poly.pdbx_seq_one_letter_code
_entity_poly.pdbx_strand_id
1 'polypeptide(L)'
;MTGIDRPPGPTAARPPSGAVSRPAALLRAAEEVSLLAPDLGWSEASGLVEALLDGVAHVLADAATGLDRPRPQPLVVGAIGGADRVPDHAGCRAAAGRLRALAGEVLPHPAPWVTEAAGVMTELGDLLDRVADRTRSGTLTRADKGVVLRRLHGLHRRWRAVLPGPGGQDVR
;
A
#
# COMPACT_ATOMS: atom_id res chain seq x y z
N MET A 1 -48.54 3.73 -50.93
CA MET A 1 -47.39 2.94 -50.41
C MET A 1 -46.11 3.72 -50.68
N THR A 2 -45.61 4.47 -49.70
CA THR A 2 -44.23 4.99 -49.69
C THR A 2 -43.82 5.12 -48.22
N GLY A 3 -43.27 4.04 -47.65
CA GLY A 3 -42.59 4.09 -46.36
C GLY A 3 -41.22 4.73 -46.55
N ILE A 4 -40.97 5.86 -45.90
CA ILE A 4 -39.67 6.50 -45.85
C ILE A 4 -38.91 5.84 -44.69
N ASP A 5 -37.99 4.94 -45.03
CA ASP A 5 -36.99 4.43 -44.10
C ASP A 5 -36.08 5.58 -43.65
N ARG A 6 -36.08 5.84 -42.34
CA ARG A 6 -35.19 6.79 -41.71
C ARG A 6 -33.84 6.09 -41.47
N PRO A 7 -32.71 6.63 -41.95
CA PRO A 7 -31.41 6.03 -41.64
C PRO A 7 -31.13 6.16 -40.13
N PRO A 8 -30.58 5.12 -39.48
CA PRO A 8 -30.16 5.20 -38.10
C PRO A 8 -29.00 6.21 -37.97
N GLY A 9 -29.19 7.21 -37.11
CA GLY A 9 -28.15 8.18 -36.80
C GLY A 9 -26.93 7.50 -36.16
N PRO A 10 -25.73 8.11 -36.26
CA PRO A 10 -24.51 7.54 -35.72
C PRO A 10 -24.67 7.31 -34.22
N THR A 11 -24.55 6.05 -33.82
CA THR A 11 -24.48 5.64 -32.43
C THR A 11 -23.30 6.37 -31.81
N ALA A 12 -23.56 7.31 -30.92
CA ALA A 12 -22.51 8.01 -30.18
C ALA A 12 -21.71 6.96 -29.43
N ALA A 13 -20.52 6.64 -29.94
CA ALA A 13 -19.57 5.79 -29.27
C ALA A 13 -19.28 6.44 -27.92
N ARG A 14 -19.69 5.74 -26.85
CA ARG A 14 -19.34 6.11 -25.48
C ARG A 14 -17.81 6.17 -25.43
N PRO A 15 -17.19 7.31 -25.06
CA PRO A 15 -15.75 7.39 -25.03
C PRO A 15 -15.20 6.30 -24.10
N PRO A 16 -14.07 5.66 -24.45
CA PRO A 16 -13.43 4.71 -23.57
C PRO A 16 -13.22 5.38 -22.22
N SER A 17 -13.60 4.67 -21.16
CA SER A 17 -13.38 5.10 -19.77
C SER A 17 -11.98 5.68 -19.65
N GLY A 18 -11.91 6.98 -19.35
CA GLY A 18 -10.72 7.79 -19.58
C GLY A 18 -9.48 7.14 -18.99
N ALA A 19 -8.44 6.97 -19.82
CA ALA A 19 -7.13 6.56 -19.35
C ALA A 19 -6.69 7.56 -18.28
N VAL A 20 -6.77 7.15 -17.02
CA VAL A 20 -6.27 7.95 -15.90
C VAL A 20 -4.78 8.17 -16.18
N SER A 21 -4.38 9.43 -16.25
CA SER A 21 -2.97 9.80 -16.37
C SER A 21 -2.18 9.10 -15.27
N ARG A 22 -1.02 8.52 -15.60
CA ARG A 22 -0.19 7.75 -14.67
C ARG A 22 0.08 8.49 -13.34
N PRO A 23 0.44 9.79 -13.33
CA PRO A 23 0.49 10.62 -12.13
C PRO A 23 -0.79 10.60 -11.28
N ALA A 24 -1.96 10.73 -11.89
CA ALA A 24 -3.24 10.75 -11.18
C ALA A 24 -3.58 9.37 -10.58
N ALA A 25 -3.17 8.28 -11.24
CA ALA A 25 -3.31 6.93 -10.68
C ALA A 25 -2.39 6.72 -9.46
N LEU A 26 -1.15 7.21 -9.52
CA LEU A 26 -0.19 7.13 -8.40
C LEU A 26 -0.65 7.97 -7.19
N LEU A 27 -1.16 9.18 -7.43
CA LEU A 27 -1.69 10.02 -6.35
C LEU A 27 -2.92 9.38 -5.69
N ARG A 28 -3.84 8.82 -6.48
CA ARG A 28 -4.97 8.05 -5.94
C ARG A 28 -4.48 6.86 -5.10
N ALA A 29 -3.50 6.11 -5.61
CA ALA A 29 -2.95 4.98 -4.85
C ALA A 29 -2.31 5.45 -3.54
N ALA A 30 -1.61 6.59 -3.52
CA ALA A 30 -1.06 7.19 -2.32
C ALA A 30 -2.15 7.57 -1.29
N GLU A 31 -3.20 8.23 -1.75
CA GLU A 31 -4.36 8.59 -0.91
C GLU A 31 -5.06 7.36 -0.34
N GLU A 32 -5.24 6.32 -1.13
CA GLU A 32 -5.89 5.11 -0.63
C GLU A 32 -5.03 4.33 0.35
N VAL A 33 -3.71 4.24 0.11
CA VAL A 33 -2.77 3.61 1.05
C VAL A 33 -2.78 4.35 2.39
N SER A 34 -2.81 5.68 2.39
CA SER A 34 -2.81 6.47 3.63
C SER A 34 -4.10 6.35 4.45
N LEU A 35 -5.19 5.91 3.81
CA LEU A 35 -6.48 5.63 4.47
C LEU A 35 -6.58 4.20 5.01
N LEU A 36 -5.61 3.32 4.73
CA LEU A 36 -5.57 1.99 5.30
C LEU A 36 -5.08 2.03 6.75
N ALA A 37 -5.86 1.45 7.65
CA ALA A 37 -5.50 1.30 9.06
C ALA A 37 -5.80 -0.13 9.57
N PRO A 38 -5.13 -1.17 9.01
CA PRO A 38 -5.33 -2.53 9.47
C PRO A 38 -4.82 -2.71 10.89
N ASP A 39 -5.66 -3.25 11.77
CA ASP A 39 -5.32 -3.47 13.16
C ASP A 39 -4.96 -4.93 13.43
N LEU A 40 -3.68 -5.17 13.73
CA LEU A 40 -3.15 -6.49 14.09
C LEU A 40 -3.39 -6.83 15.56
N GLY A 41 -4.05 -5.99 16.33
CA GLY A 41 -4.33 -6.18 17.75
C GLY A 41 -3.11 -6.02 18.66
N TRP A 42 -1.90 -6.14 18.12
CA TRP A 42 -0.65 -5.82 18.82
C TRP A 42 -0.21 -4.41 18.44
N SER A 43 -0.28 -3.50 19.39
CA SER A 43 0.09 -2.08 19.24
C SER A 43 1.40 -1.88 18.46
N GLU A 44 2.44 -2.63 18.82
CA GLU A 44 3.74 -2.57 18.15
C GLU A 44 3.65 -2.98 16.67
N ALA A 45 2.91 -4.05 16.36
CA ALA A 45 2.76 -4.52 14.99
C ALA A 45 1.89 -3.58 14.16
N SER A 46 0.78 -3.08 14.72
CA SER A 46 -0.10 -2.11 14.05
C SER A 46 0.67 -0.82 13.73
N GLY A 47 1.45 -0.28 14.68
CA GLY A 47 2.27 0.92 14.42
C GLY A 47 3.38 0.70 13.40
N LEU A 48 3.99 -0.49 13.35
CA LEU A 48 4.95 -0.82 12.28
C LEU A 48 4.27 -0.91 10.90
N VAL A 49 3.03 -1.36 10.83
CA VAL A 49 2.26 -1.38 9.58
C VAL A 49 1.88 0.03 9.14
N GLU A 50 1.35 0.86 10.05
CA GLU A 50 1.05 2.28 9.78
C GLU A 50 2.28 3.01 9.21
N ALA A 51 3.45 2.80 9.80
CA ALA A 51 4.69 3.40 9.31
C ALA A 51 5.10 2.92 7.90
N LEU A 52 4.86 1.65 7.56
CA LEU A 52 5.11 1.16 6.19
C LEU A 52 4.13 1.77 5.20
N LEU A 53 2.84 1.87 5.57
CA LEU A 53 1.80 2.44 4.71
C LEU A 53 2.07 3.93 4.46
N ASP A 54 2.43 4.68 5.49
CA ASP A 54 2.82 6.08 5.37
C ASP A 54 4.03 6.26 4.44
N GLY A 55 5.06 5.42 4.61
CA GLY A 55 6.25 5.46 3.75
C GLY A 55 5.92 5.16 2.29
N VAL A 56 5.11 4.13 2.03
CA VAL A 56 4.64 3.77 0.68
C VAL A 56 3.82 4.91 0.08
N ALA A 57 2.89 5.51 0.82
CA ALA A 57 2.09 6.64 0.35
C ALA A 57 2.97 7.82 -0.10
N HIS A 58 4.00 8.16 0.68
CA HIS A 58 4.97 9.19 0.31
C HIS A 58 5.75 8.85 -0.97
N VAL A 59 6.19 7.60 -1.12
CA VAL A 59 6.87 7.17 -2.36
C VAL A 59 5.93 7.26 -3.56
N LEU A 60 4.67 6.85 -3.43
CA LEU A 60 3.71 6.95 -4.52
C LEU A 60 3.43 8.42 -4.90
N ALA A 61 3.37 9.31 -3.90
CA ALA A 61 3.25 10.75 -4.14
C ALA A 61 4.49 11.33 -4.85
N ASP A 62 5.69 10.94 -4.43
CA ASP A 62 6.95 11.34 -5.08
C ASP A 62 6.99 10.89 -6.55
N ALA A 63 6.55 9.66 -6.82
CA ALA A 63 6.45 9.11 -8.17
C ALA A 63 5.42 9.87 -9.01
N ALA A 64 4.29 10.26 -8.43
CA ALA A 64 3.28 11.07 -9.10
C ALA A 64 3.83 12.45 -9.52
N THR A 65 4.75 13.02 -8.73
CA THR A 65 5.41 14.29 -9.05
C THR A 65 6.58 14.16 -10.03
N GLY A 66 6.95 12.95 -10.44
CA GLY A 66 8.01 12.70 -11.41
C GLY A 66 9.42 12.89 -10.87
N LEU A 67 9.62 12.73 -9.55
CA LEU A 67 10.97 12.79 -8.98
C LEU A 67 11.82 11.61 -9.46
N ASP A 68 13.10 11.86 -9.74
CA ASP A 68 14.05 10.82 -10.13
C ASP A 68 14.42 9.88 -8.97
N ARG A 69 14.28 10.37 -7.73
CA ARG A 69 14.57 9.65 -6.49
C ARG A 69 13.52 9.98 -5.42
N PRO A 70 13.19 9.03 -4.51
CA PRO A 70 12.30 9.33 -3.41
C PRO A 70 12.95 10.32 -2.44
N ARG A 71 12.15 11.11 -1.74
CA ARG A 71 12.63 11.99 -0.68
C ARG A 71 13.03 11.16 0.55
N PRO A 72 13.98 11.64 1.39
CA PRO A 72 14.25 11.03 2.69
C PRO A 72 12.97 10.98 3.53
N GLN A 73 12.75 9.86 4.21
CA GLN A 73 11.58 9.66 5.08
C GLN A 73 12.04 9.53 6.54
N PRO A 74 11.22 9.99 7.51
CA PRO A 74 11.51 9.78 8.92
C PRO A 74 11.55 8.29 9.25
N LEU A 75 12.53 7.91 10.08
CA LEU A 75 12.73 6.52 10.47
C LEU A 75 11.83 6.18 11.65
N VAL A 76 10.79 5.36 11.42
CA VAL A 76 10.07 4.71 12.52
C VAL A 76 10.86 3.48 12.96
N VAL A 77 11.63 3.63 14.05
CA VAL A 77 12.50 2.57 14.59
C VAL A 77 11.75 1.66 15.57
N GLY A 78 10.55 2.05 16.00
CA GLY A 78 9.68 1.25 16.84
C GLY A 78 8.32 1.93 17.02
N ALA A 79 7.33 1.14 17.41
CA ALA A 79 6.02 1.64 17.82
C ALA A 79 5.93 1.58 19.35
N ILE A 80 5.47 2.66 19.98
CA ILE A 80 5.28 2.70 21.43
C ILE A 80 4.14 1.73 21.77
N GLY A 81 4.42 0.81 22.69
CA GLY A 81 3.46 -0.20 23.10
C GLY A 81 2.19 0.38 23.74
N GLY A 82 1.08 -0.29 23.46
CA GLY A 82 -0.22 -0.17 24.12
C GLY A 82 -0.79 -1.58 24.38
N ALA A 83 -1.96 -1.66 25.02
CA ALA A 83 -2.55 -2.94 25.37
C ALA A 83 -2.82 -3.81 24.13
N ASP A 84 -2.38 -5.06 24.19
CA ASP A 84 -2.69 -6.06 23.16
C ASP A 84 -4.20 -6.37 23.20
N ARG A 85 -4.81 -6.46 22.02
CA ARG A 85 -6.22 -6.77 21.78
C ARG A 85 -6.38 -7.79 20.66
N VAL A 86 -7.62 -8.22 20.42
CA VAL A 86 -7.93 -9.12 19.30
C VAL A 86 -7.75 -8.35 17.98
N PRO A 87 -7.03 -8.90 16.99
CA PRO A 87 -6.89 -8.26 15.69
C PRO A 87 -8.23 -8.08 14.97
N ASP A 88 -8.37 -7.00 14.20
CA ASP A 88 -9.48 -6.83 13.27
C ASP A 88 -9.23 -7.64 12.00
N HIS A 89 -9.72 -8.88 11.99
CA HIS A 89 -9.56 -9.78 10.84
C HIS A 89 -10.26 -9.27 9.57
N ALA A 90 -11.37 -8.52 9.70
CA ALA A 90 -12.09 -7.98 8.54
C ALA A 90 -11.31 -6.82 7.92
N GLY A 91 -10.84 -5.88 8.75
CA GLY A 91 -9.96 -4.79 8.34
C GLY A 91 -8.64 -5.29 7.73
N CYS A 92 -8.00 -6.28 8.36
CA CYS A 92 -6.78 -6.91 7.83
C CYS A 92 -7.01 -7.52 6.44
N ARG A 93 -8.12 -8.26 6.24
CA ARG A 93 -8.43 -8.89 4.94
C ARG A 93 -8.75 -7.84 3.87
N ALA A 94 -9.51 -6.80 4.22
CA ALA A 94 -9.83 -5.71 3.30
C ALA A 94 -8.56 -4.97 2.86
N ALA A 95 -7.69 -4.60 3.80
CA ALA A 95 -6.41 -3.98 3.52
C ALA A 95 -5.50 -4.89 2.67
N ALA A 96 -5.45 -6.19 2.98
CA ALA A 96 -4.68 -7.16 2.19
C ALA A 96 -5.12 -7.24 0.72
N GLY A 97 -6.44 -7.23 0.48
CA GLY A 97 -6.98 -7.20 -0.88
C GLY A 97 -6.63 -5.90 -1.60
N ARG A 98 -6.77 -4.75 -0.92
CA ARG A 98 -6.47 -3.44 -1.52
C ARG A 98 -4.98 -3.28 -1.85
N LEU A 99 -4.09 -3.64 -0.94
CA LEU A 99 -2.65 -3.54 -1.16
C LEU A 99 -2.18 -4.36 -2.37
N ARG A 100 -2.71 -5.58 -2.55
CA ARG A 100 -2.38 -6.41 -3.72
C ARG A 100 -2.90 -5.82 -5.02
N ALA A 101 -4.11 -5.26 -5.02
CA ALA A 101 -4.66 -4.57 -6.18
C ALA A 101 -3.80 -3.37 -6.57
N LEU A 102 -3.49 -2.50 -5.60
CA LEU A 102 -2.64 -1.33 -5.81
C LEU A 102 -1.22 -1.70 -6.25
N ALA A 103 -0.64 -2.75 -5.68
CA ALA A 103 0.65 -3.28 -6.12
C ALA A 103 0.65 -3.65 -7.60
N GLY A 104 -0.40 -4.32 -8.08
CA GLY A 104 -0.56 -4.64 -9.50
C GLY A 104 -0.66 -3.41 -10.40
N GLU A 105 -1.33 -2.35 -9.93
CA GLU A 105 -1.45 -1.08 -10.66
C GLU A 105 -0.13 -0.32 -10.76
N VAL A 106 0.70 -0.33 -9.72
CA VAL A 106 1.96 0.43 -9.68
C VAL A 106 3.17 -0.34 -10.24
N LEU A 107 3.10 -1.68 -10.30
CA LEU A 107 4.20 -2.55 -10.75
C LEU A 107 4.81 -2.17 -12.12
N PRO A 108 4.04 -1.69 -13.12
CA PRO A 108 4.60 -1.27 -14.41
C PRO A 108 5.47 0.01 -14.34
N HIS A 109 5.75 0.56 -13.17
CA HIS A 109 6.58 1.77 -13.01
C HIS A 109 8.06 1.50 -13.32
N PRO A 110 8.72 2.34 -14.14
CA PRO A 110 10.11 2.11 -14.54
C PRO A 110 11.10 2.36 -13.39
N ALA A 111 10.71 3.18 -12.41
CA ALA A 111 11.58 3.50 -11.28
C ALA A 111 11.68 2.33 -10.28
N PRO A 112 12.88 1.78 -10.00
CA PRO A 112 13.05 0.61 -9.14
C PRO A 112 12.50 0.77 -7.73
N TRP A 113 12.51 1.99 -7.19
CA TRP A 113 12.00 2.28 -5.85
C TRP A 113 10.47 2.25 -5.77
N VAL A 114 9.77 2.44 -6.89
CA VAL A 114 8.31 2.22 -6.98
C VAL A 114 8.01 0.72 -7.12
N THR A 115 8.83 -0.02 -7.87
CA THR A 115 8.74 -1.49 -7.93
C THR A 115 8.93 -2.11 -6.54
N GLU A 116 9.88 -1.60 -5.75
CA GLU A 116 10.07 -2.03 -4.37
C GLU A 116 8.82 -1.75 -3.50
N ALA A 117 8.20 -0.57 -3.66
CA ALA A 117 6.94 -0.26 -2.98
C ALA A 117 5.84 -1.27 -3.32
N ALA A 118 5.73 -1.68 -4.59
CA ALA A 118 4.81 -2.73 -5.01
C ALA A 118 5.10 -4.07 -4.31
N GLY A 119 6.38 -4.43 -4.18
CA GLY A 119 6.82 -5.63 -3.46
C GLY A 119 6.48 -5.58 -1.96
N VAL A 120 6.71 -4.44 -1.31
CA VAL A 120 6.34 -4.23 0.10
C VAL A 120 4.83 -4.32 0.30
N MET A 121 4.02 -3.68 -0.57
CA MET A 121 2.56 -3.77 -0.50
C MET A 121 2.07 -5.21 -0.64
N THR A 122 2.64 -5.97 -1.58
CA THR A 122 2.26 -7.38 -1.81
C THR A 122 2.55 -8.24 -0.58
N GLU A 123 3.77 -8.17 -0.05
CA GLU A 123 4.16 -9.00 1.11
C GLU A 123 3.47 -8.59 2.41
N LEU A 124 3.22 -7.29 2.59
CA LEU A 124 2.39 -6.79 3.67
C LEU A 124 0.96 -7.31 3.54
N GLY A 125 0.39 -7.28 2.33
CA GLY A 125 -0.93 -7.85 2.06
C GLY A 125 -1.01 -9.34 2.44
N ASP A 126 -0.02 -10.14 2.05
CA ASP A 126 0.04 -11.56 2.42
C ASP A 126 0.18 -11.77 3.94
N LEU A 127 0.88 -10.87 4.63
CA LEU A 127 1.01 -10.92 6.08
C LEU A 127 -0.33 -10.64 6.77
N LEU A 128 -1.04 -9.61 6.32
CA LEU A 128 -2.36 -9.24 6.84
C LEU A 128 -3.40 -10.34 6.60
N ASP A 129 -3.40 -10.97 5.42
CA ASP A 129 -4.32 -12.07 5.10
C ASP A 129 -4.06 -13.29 6.01
N ARG A 130 -2.79 -13.64 6.23
CA ARG A 130 -2.42 -14.72 7.17
C ARG A 130 -2.87 -14.42 8.60
N VAL A 131 -2.72 -13.19 9.06
CA VAL A 131 -3.19 -12.79 10.40
C VAL A 131 -4.71 -12.85 10.47
N ALA A 132 -5.42 -12.38 9.42
CA ALA A 132 -6.86 -12.47 9.34
C ALA A 132 -7.37 -13.92 9.39
N ASP A 133 -6.74 -14.84 8.65
CA ASP A 133 -7.09 -16.27 8.65
C ASP A 133 -6.88 -16.94 10.01
N ARG A 134 -5.73 -16.68 10.64
CA ARG A 134 -5.41 -17.24 11.98
C ARG A 134 -6.30 -16.66 13.07
N THR A 135 -6.65 -15.38 12.96
CA THR A 135 -7.59 -14.73 13.88
C THR A 135 -8.99 -15.31 13.73
N ARG A 136 -9.49 -15.42 12.49
CA ARG A 136 -10.83 -15.98 12.19
C ARG A 136 -10.97 -17.43 12.66
N SER A 137 -9.91 -18.22 12.54
CA SER A 137 -9.88 -19.62 13.00
C SER A 137 -9.65 -19.78 14.50
N GLY A 138 -9.40 -18.70 15.25
CA GLY A 138 -9.07 -18.75 16.68
C GLY A 138 -7.71 -19.40 16.96
N THR A 139 -6.84 -19.51 15.96
CA THR A 139 -5.52 -20.16 16.07
C THR A 139 -4.37 -19.18 16.26
N LEU A 140 -4.66 -17.88 16.32
CA LEU A 140 -3.64 -16.86 16.55
C LEU A 140 -3.15 -16.91 18.00
N THR A 141 -1.84 -17.08 18.16
CA THR A 141 -1.18 -17.24 19.46
C THR A 141 -0.17 -16.12 19.71
N ARG A 142 0.35 -16.05 20.94
CA ARG A 142 1.46 -15.14 21.28
C ARG A 142 2.75 -15.45 20.49
N ALA A 143 2.96 -16.70 20.09
CA ALA A 143 4.11 -17.06 19.25
C ALA A 143 4.02 -16.43 17.85
N ASP A 144 2.80 -16.24 17.33
CA ASP A 144 2.57 -15.58 16.04
C ASP A 144 2.99 -14.10 16.07
N LYS A 145 2.81 -13.41 17.22
CA LYS A 145 3.27 -12.01 17.39
C LYS A 145 4.73 -11.85 17.01
N GLY A 146 5.60 -12.71 17.54
CA GLY A 146 7.05 -12.65 17.24
C GLY A 146 7.37 -12.92 15.78
N VAL A 147 6.63 -13.82 15.10
CA VAL A 147 6.79 -14.09 13.67
C VAL A 147 6.37 -12.87 12.84
N VAL A 148 5.23 -12.26 13.18
CA VAL A 148 4.70 -11.07 12.51
C VAL A 148 5.68 -9.90 12.67
N LEU A 149 6.16 -9.61 13.88
CA LEU A 149 7.13 -8.55 14.13
C LEU A 149 8.43 -8.76 13.35
N ARG A 150 8.98 -9.99 13.34
CA ARG A 150 10.19 -10.29 12.55
C ARG A 150 10.00 -10.03 11.05
N ARG A 151 8.83 -10.36 10.50
CA ARG A 151 8.49 -10.09 9.10
C ARG A 151 8.35 -8.59 8.84
N LEU A 152 7.64 -7.85 9.71
CA LEU A 152 7.49 -6.40 9.60
C LEU A 152 8.84 -5.68 9.66
N HIS A 153 9.72 -6.05 10.59
CA HIS A 153 11.08 -5.51 10.63
C HIS A 153 11.89 -5.87 9.38
N GLY A 154 11.67 -7.05 8.78
CA GLY A 154 12.24 -7.42 7.50
C GLY A 154 11.81 -6.47 6.38
N LEU A 155 10.51 -6.20 6.27
CA LEU A 155 9.95 -5.25 5.31
C LEU A 155 10.51 -3.83 5.53
N HIS A 156 10.57 -3.35 6.77
CA HIS A 156 11.17 -2.06 7.11
C HIS A 156 12.65 -1.97 6.72
N ARG A 157 13.45 -3.01 6.95
CA ARG A 157 14.86 -3.03 6.53
C ARG A 157 15.00 -2.97 5.02
N ARG A 158 14.16 -3.71 4.29
CA ARG A 158 14.16 -3.72 2.83
C ARG A 158 13.72 -2.36 2.28
N TRP A 159 12.66 -1.78 2.83
CA TRP A 159 12.19 -0.43 2.51
C TRP A 159 13.30 0.60 2.69
N ARG A 160 13.97 0.57 3.85
CA ARG A 160 15.05 1.48 4.18
C ARG A 160 16.27 1.37 3.25
N ALA A 161 16.54 0.19 2.69
CA ALA A 161 17.65 0.01 1.77
C ALA A 161 17.44 0.72 0.42
N VAL A 162 16.20 1.09 0.09
CA VAL A 162 15.83 1.71 -1.18
C VAL A 162 15.60 3.22 -1.07
N LEU A 163 15.30 3.71 0.13
CA LEU A 163 15.24 5.14 0.39
C LEU A 163 16.66 5.74 0.48
N PRO A 164 16.86 7.00 0.05
CA PRO A 164 18.11 7.69 0.32
C PRO A 164 18.34 7.71 1.83
N GLY A 165 19.58 7.43 2.24
CA GLY A 165 19.98 7.56 3.64
C GLY A 165 19.70 8.97 4.16
N PRO A 166 19.66 9.17 5.48
CA PRO A 166 19.59 10.52 6.03
C PRO A 166 20.83 11.26 5.54
N GLY A 167 20.67 12.05 4.47
CA GLY A 167 21.71 12.95 4.01
C GLY A 167 22.10 13.78 5.22
N GLY A 168 23.41 13.84 5.50
CA GLY A 168 23.94 14.56 6.64
C GLY A 168 23.25 15.92 6.71
N GLN A 169 22.41 16.10 7.73
CA GLN A 169 22.04 17.43 8.17
C GLN A 169 23.31 17.97 8.81
N ASP A 170 24.25 18.42 7.97
CA ASP A 170 25.26 19.38 8.38
C ASP A 170 24.48 20.65 8.69
N VAL A 171 24.01 20.72 9.94
CA VAL A 171 23.61 21.96 10.59
C VAL A 171 24.86 22.82 10.60
N ARG A 172 24.95 23.73 9.62
CA ARG A 172 25.88 24.86 9.67
C ARG A 172 25.34 25.92 10.62
#